data_AF-K5YUV5-F1
#
_entry.id   AF-K5YUV5-F1
#
_cell.length_a   1.000
_cell.length_b   1.000
_cell.length_c   1.000
_cell.angle_alpha   90.00
_cell.angle_beta   90.00
_cell.angle_gamma   90.00
#
_symmetry.space_group_name_H-M   'P 1'
#
loop_
_entity.id
_entity.type
_entity.pdbx_description
1 polymer ?
#
loop_
_entity_poly.entity_id
_entity_poly.type
_entity_poly.pdbx_seq_one_letter_code
_entity_poly.pdbx_strand_id
1 'polypeptide(L)'
;MIYELAYIIKERLSFIWDVIEWGNAKIFSLIYDKELQHLDEVIDGDIVSPYKMRVVNEKDIPALLMFFESQPKDSFNFFNPHKFDKCSIQKIVDNRVFITFVLTERQTNEDMIVGYAFMRSFVNGSAYRGYIVDAGHRGKDLAKIIGKGLNRVGDALDLKMYKSISPENIASMKVTQAMCDIEILKTLSNGDCLVRCMSKDVRNVKIYNREGKCYFFLVVNQAVTPQFELRYAA
;
A
#
# COMPACT_ATOMS: atom_id res chain seq x y z
N MET A 1 1.83 29.40 0.06
CA MET A 1 2.50 29.54 1.39
C MET A 1 3.07 28.24 1.96
N ILE A 2 2.33 27.31 2.59
CA ILE A 2 2.97 26.08 3.16
C ILE A 2 3.63 25.20 2.09
N TYR A 3 2.99 25.02 0.94
CA TYR A 3 3.52 24.23 -0.18
C TYR A 3 4.82 24.81 -0.76
N GLU A 4 4.92 26.13 -0.86
CA GLU A 4 6.12 26.81 -1.34
C GLU A 4 7.24 26.72 -0.30
N LEU A 5 6.90 26.78 0.99
CA LEU A 5 7.86 26.58 2.08
C LEU A 5 8.41 25.14 2.05
N ALA A 6 7.55 24.14 1.88
CA ALA A 6 7.95 22.74 1.75
C ALA A 6 8.83 22.52 0.52
N TYR A 7 8.53 23.20 -0.59
CA TYR A 7 9.34 23.15 -1.80
C TYR A 7 10.74 23.76 -1.58
N ILE A 8 10.82 24.93 -0.93
CA ILE A 8 12.08 25.60 -0.60
C ILE A 8 12.91 24.77 0.39
N ILE A 9 12.28 24.20 1.42
CA ILE A 9 12.95 23.33 2.40
C ILE A 9 13.51 22.10 1.70
N LYS A 10 12.74 21.46 0.82
CA LYS A 10 13.19 20.29 0.05
C LYS A 10 14.37 20.61 -0.87
N GLU A 11 14.36 21.76 -1.54
CA GLU A 11 15.42 22.13 -2.49
C GLU A 11 16.70 22.68 -1.84
N ARG A 12 16.58 23.41 -0.71
CA ARG A 12 17.72 24.11 -0.10
C ARG A 12 18.21 23.51 1.22
N LEU A 13 17.42 22.66 1.87
CA LEU A 13 17.68 22.14 3.21
C LEU A 13 17.32 20.64 3.29
N SER A 14 17.93 19.82 2.43
CA SER A 14 17.68 18.37 2.36
C SER A 14 17.82 17.67 3.71
N PHE A 15 18.72 18.12 4.59
CA PHE A 15 18.87 17.56 5.93
C PHE A 15 17.61 17.75 6.81
N ILE A 16 16.87 18.86 6.65
CA ILE A 16 15.62 19.08 7.38
C ILE A 16 14.54 18.14 6.86
N TRP A 17 14.54 17.90 5.55
CA TRP A 17 13.64 16.92 4.94
C TRP A 17 13.90 15.51 5.49
N ASP A 18 15.17 15.10 5.59
CA ASP A 18 15.54 13.81 6.17
C ASP A 18 15.10 13.69 7.63
N VAL A 19 15.22 14.77 8.43
CA VAL A 19 14.73 14.82 9.82
C VAL A 19 13.21 14.72 9.89
N ILE A 20 12.48 15.39 8.99
CA ILE A 20 11.01 15.30 8.91
C ILE A 20 10.58 13.88 8.53
N GLU A 21 11.24 13.27 7.53
CA GLU A 21 10.95 11.89 7.12
C GLU A 21 11.25 10.91 8.25
N TRP A 22 12.38 11.07 8.94
CA TRP A 22 12.73 10.26 10.11
C TRP A 22 11.73 10.43 11.25
N GLY A 23 11.33 11.67 11.55
CA GLY A 23 10.33 11.96 12.59
C GLY A 23 8.98 11.33 12.26
N ASN A 24 8.52 11.46 11.02
CA ASN A 24 7.31 10.80 10.54
C ASN A 24 7.42 9.28 10.67
N ALA A 25 8.53 8.68 10.24
CA ALA A 25 8.78 7.24 10.35
C ALA A 25 8.70 6.76 11.80
N LYS A 26 9.38 7.46 12.71
CA LYS A 26 9.44 7.07 14.11
C LYS A 26 8.09 7.18 14.81
N ILE A 27 7.40 8.31 14.65
CA ILE A 27 6.10 8.55 15.30
C ILE A 27 5.04 7.60 14.73
N PHE A 28 4.99 7.42 13.41
CA PHE A 28 4.05 6.50 12.78
C PHE A 28 4.27 5.07 13.28
N SER A 29 5.52 4.62 13.31
CA SER A 29 5.85 3.28 13.82
C SER A 29 5.43 3.09 15.27
N LEU A 30 5.48 4.12 16.11
CA LEU A 30 5.04 4.05 17.50
C LEU A 30 3.52 4.03 17.65
N ILE A 31 2.81 4.81 16.83
CA ILE A 31 1.34 4.89 16.87
C ILE A 31 0.71 3.57 16.39
N TYR A 32 1.25 2.98 15.33
CA TYR A 32 0.68 1.83 14.64
C TYR A 32 1.44 0.51 14.88
N ASP A 33 2.38 0.45 15.84
CA ASP A 33 3.30 -0.71 15.99
C ASP A 33 2.58 -2.06 16.05
N LYS A 34 1.42 -2.12 16.72
CA LYS A 34 0.66 -3.36 16.92
C LYS A 34 -0.05 -3.78 15.65
N GLU A 35 -0.71 -2.84 14.99
CA GLU A 35 -1.40 -3.06 13.73
C GLU A 35 -0.39 -3.45 12.63
N LEU A 36 0.82 -2.87 12.66
CA LEU A 36 1.92 -3.20 11.76
C LEU A 36 2.40 -4.67 11.91
N GLN A 37 2.32 -5.25 13.10
CA GLN A 37 2.73 -6.65 13.36
C GLN A 37 1.81 -7.68 12.69
N HIS A 38 0.57 -7.31 12.37
CA HIS A 38 -0.43 -8.20 11.80
C HIS A 38 -0.73 -7.91 10.32
N LEU A 39 0.10 -7.09 9.66
CA LEU A 39 -0.16 -6.67 8.29
C LEU A 39 -0.21 -7.83 7.29
N ASP A 40 0.57 -8.89 7.49
CA ASP A 40 0.50 -10.08 6.63
C ASP A 40 -0.90 -10.72 6.67
N GLU A 41 -1.52 -10.80 7.84
CA GLU A 41 -2.86 -11.36 7.99
C GLU A 41 -3.91 -10.42 7.40
N VAL A 42 -3.75 -9.11 7.61
CA VAL A 42 -4.66 -8.08 7.09
C VAL A 42 -4.60 -7.98 5.58
N ILE A 43 -3.41 -8.04 4.96
CA ILE A 43 -3.24 -7.95 3.51
C ILE A 43 -3.64 -9.26 2.81
N ASP A 44 -3.56 -10.42 3.46
CA ASP A 44 -3.86 -11.72 2.84
C ASP A 44 -5.31 -12.20 3.05
N GLY A 45 -5.98 -11.73 4.11
CA GLY A 45 -7.33 -12.10 4.58
C GLY A 45 -8.36 -12.72 3.62
N ASP A 46 -8.59 -12.16 2.43
CA ASP A 46 -9.61 -12.65 1.46
C ASP A 46 -9.01 -13.06 0.10
N ILE A 47 -7.69 -13.26 0.04
CA ILE A 47 -7.01 -13.65 -1.20
C ILE A 47 -7.13 -15.15 -1.39
N VAL A 48 -7.58 -15.53 -2.59
CA VAL A 48 -7.85 -16.91 -2.94
C VAL A 48 -6.63 -17.52 -3.63
N SER A 49 -6.34 -18.78 -3.30
CA SER A 49 -5.37 -19.62 -4.01
C SER A 49 -5.58 -19.56 -5.53
N PRO A 50 -4.52 -19.48 -6.36
CA PRO A 50 -3.10 -19.69 -6.00
C PRO A 50 -2.38 -18.45 -5.49
N TYR A 51 -3.10 -17.34 -5.24
CA TYR A 51 -2.47 -16.09 -4.86
C TYR A 51 -2.29 -15.94 -3.35
N LYS A 52 -1.27 -15.18 -2.97
CA LYS A 52 -1.03 -14.75 -1.60
C LYS A 52 -0.48 -13.33 -1.61
N MET A 53 -0.91 -12.48 -0.67
CA MET A 53 -0.20 -11.23 -0.41
C MET A 53 0.48 -11.25 0.94
N ARG A 54 1.60 -10.53 1.03
CA ARG A 54 2.35 -10.36 2.27
C ARG A 54 3.22 -9.12 2.19
N VAL A 55 3.65 -8.64 3.34
CA VAL A 55 4.67 -7.60 3.48
C VAL A 55 5.99 -8.13 2.91
N VAL A 56 6.72 -7.24 2.25
CA VAL A 56 8.07 -7.52 1.76
C VAL A 56 9.04 -7.60 2.92
N ASN A 57 9.96 -8.55 2.85
CA ASN A 57 11.11 -8.63 3.75
C ASN A 57 12.42 -8.67 2.96
N GLU A 58 13.55 -8.59 3.67
CA GLU A 58 14.89 -8.53 3.05
C GLU A 58 15.18 -9.71 2.10
N LYS A 59 14.61 -10.89 2.36
CA LYS A 59 14.83 -12.09 1.53
C LYS A 59 14.18 -11.97 0.15
N ASP A 60 13.21 -11.08 -0.01
CA ASP A 60 12.51 -10.85 -1.28
C ASP A 60 13.29 -9.93 -2.22
N ILE A 61 14.28 -9.19 -1.73
CA ILE A 61 14.99 -8.17 -2.52
C ILE A 61 15.57 -8.74 -3.83
N PRO A 62 16.24 -9.91 -3.85
CA PRO A 62 16.72 -10.49 -5.11
C PRO A 62 15.58 -10.78 -6.09
N ALA A 63 14.47 -11.36 -5.62
CA ALA A 63 13.32 -11.70 -6.45
C ALA A 63 12.59 -10.44 -6.95
N LEU A 64 12.53 -9.38 -6.14
CA LEU A 64 11.97 -8.08 -6.52
C LEU A 64 12.81 -7.41 -7.61
N LEU A 65 14.13 -7.45 -7.51
CA LEU A 65 15.02 -6.94 -8.56
C LEU A 65 14.75 -7.65 -9.88
N MET A 66 14.69 -8.99 -9.86
CA MET A 66 14.34 -9.77 -11.05
C MET A 66 12.95 -9.45 -11.59
N PHE A 67 11.96 -9.28 -10.71
CA PHE A 67 10.60 -8.88 -11.08
C PHE A 67 10.58 -7.52 -11.78
N PHE A 68 11.29 -6.51 -11.25
CA PHE A 68 11.34 -5.19 -11.89
C PHE A 68 12.12 -5.21 -13.21
N GLU A 69 13.23 -5.96 -13.29
CA GLU A 69 14.02 -6.12 -14.51
C GLU A 69 13.25 -6.82 -15.63
N SER A 70 12.33 -7.73 -15.30
CA SER A 70 11.52 -8.44 -16.29
C SER A 70 10.36 -7.61 -16.85
N GLN A 71 10.00 -6.49 -16.21
CA GLN A 71 8.88 -5.67 -16.68
C GLN A 71 9.25 -4.87 -17.95
N PRO A 72 8.34 -4.77 -18.93
CA PRO A 72 8.59 -3.94 -20.08
C PRO A 72 8.66 -2.45 -19.68
N LYS A 73 9.49 -1.67 -20.38
CA LYS A 73 9.84 -0.28 -20.02
C LYS A 73 8.61 0.63 -19.87
N ASP A 74 7.58 0.39 -20.67
CA ASP A 74 6.32 1.15 -20.65
C ASP A 74 5.53 0.97 -19.34
N SER A 75 5.75 -0.14 -18.62
CA SER A 75 5.10 -0.41 -17.33
C SER A 75 5.52 0.60 -16.25
N PHE A 76 6.66 1.27 -16.45
CA PHE A 76 7.17 2.31 -15.55
C PHE A 76 6.75 3.73 -15.94
N ASN A 77 6.10 3.93 -17.11
CA ASN A 77 5.64 5.26 -17.55
C ASN A 77 4.73 5.93 -16.50
N PHE A 78 3.92 5.12 -15.81
CA PHE A 78 2.97 5.58 -14.79
C PHE A 78 3.29 5.04 -13.38
N PHE A 79 4.41 4.32 -13.22
CA PHE A 79 4.80 3.70 -11.97
C PHE A 79 6.30 3.84 -11.74
N ASN A 80 6.70 4.96 -11.14
CA ASN A 80 8.08 5.22 -10.76
C ASN A 80 8.15 5.90 -9.37
N PRO A 81 7.68 5.21 -8.31
CA PRO A 81 7.59 5.80 -6.97
C PRO A 81 8.96 5.99 -6.29
N HIS A 82 9.96 5.23 -6.73
CA HIS A 82 11.34 5.25 -6.25
C HIS A 82 12.23 4.60 -7.32
N LYS A 83 13.55 4.68 -7.14
CA LYS A 83 14.47 3.93 -7.98
C LYS A 83 14.35 2.43 -7.68
N PHE A 84 14.46 1.60 -8.71
CA PHE A 84 14.34 0.14 -8.61
C PHE A 84 15.69 -0.57 -8.45
N ASP A 85 16.72 0.14 -8.01
CA ASP A 85 18.03 -0.44 -7.68
C ASP A 85 18.04 -1.06 -6.27
N LYS A 86 18.99 -1.96 -6.01
CA LYS A 86 19.13 -2.68 -4.74
C LYS A 86 19.18 -1.76 -3.52
N CYS A 87 19.93 -0.67 -3.60
CA CYS A 87 20.11 0.26 -2.47
C CYS A 87 18.80 0.97 -2.14
N SER A 88 18.07 1.40 -3.18
CA SER A 88 16.78 2.07 -3.03
C SER A 88 15.69 1.14 -2.52
N ILE A 89 15.64 -0.11 -3.00
CA ILE A 89 14.70 -1.13 -2.51
C ILE A 89 14.99 -1.46 -1.04
N GLN A 90 16.27 -1.71 -0.69
CA GLN A 90 16.65 -2.01 0.70
C GLN A 90 16.18 -0.91 1.66
N LYS A 91 16.48 0.36 1.33
CA LYS A 91 16.07 1.51 2.15
C LYS A 91 14.56 1.58 2.37
N ILE A 92 13.78 1.14 1.40
CA ILE A 92 12.32 1.14 1.49
C ILE A 92 11.82 -0.03 2.33
N VAL A 93 12.38 -1.22 2.16
CA VAL A 93 12.04 -2.40 2.98
C VAL A 93 12.34 -2.15 4.46
N ASP A 94 13.42 -1.42 4.76
CA ASP A 94 13.79 -1.07 6.13
C ASP A 94 12.90 0.05 6.72
N ASN A 95 12.09 0.70 5.90
CA ASN A 95 11.33 1.88 6.28
C ASN A 95 9.86 1.57 6.62
N ARG A 96 9.54 1.61 7.91
CA ARG A 96 8.19 1.31 8.44
C ARG A 96 7.06 2.25 7.98
N VAL A 97 7.35 3.44 7.44
CA VAL A 97 6.31 4.29 6.80
C VAL A 97 6.15 4.03 5.33
N PHE A 98 7.10 3.35 4.69
CA PHE A 98 7.00 2.93 3.30
C PHE A 98 6.74 1.42 3.27
N ILE A 99 5.50 1.06 3.60
CA ILE A 99 5.10 -0.34 3.71
C ILE A 99 5.00 -0.90 2.29
N THR A 100 5.71 -1.98 2.03
CA THR A 100 5.71 -2.63 0.72
C THR A 100 5.14 -4.03 0.82
N PHE A 101 4.45 -4.44 -0.23
CA PHE A 101 3.76 -5.72 -0.33
C PHE A 101 4.12 -6.41 -1.64
N VAL A 102 4.17 -7.73 -1.60
CA VAL A 102 4.24 -8.58 -2.79
C VAL A 102 2.94 -9.35 -2.92
N LEU A 103 2.51 -9.53 -4.17
CA LEU A 103 1.56 -10.54 -4.57
C LEU A 103 2.35 -11.71 -5.17
N THR A 104 2.21 -12.90 -4.58
CA THR A 104 2.83 -14.12 -5.09
C THR A 104 1.79 -15.06 -5.67
N GLU A 105 2.18 -15.81 -6.69
CA GLU A 105 1.44 -16.96 -7.22
C GLU A 105 2.19 -18.23 -6.81
N ARG A 106 1.51 -19.16 -6.13
CA ARG A 106 2.11 -20.42 -5.71
C ARG A 106 2.45 -21.27 -6.93
N GLN A 107 3.73 -21.63 -7.07
CA GLN A 107 4.19 -22.62 -8.04
C GLN A 107 4.60 -23.91 -7.34
N THR A 108 4.94 -24.94 -8.13
CA THR A 108 5.33 -26.27 -7.65
C THR A 108 6.59 -26.24 -6.77
N ASN A 109 7.53 -25.33 -7.03
CA ASN A 109 8.84 -25.30 -6.37
C ASN A 109 9.02 -24.09 -5.44
N GLU A 110 8.62 -22.90 -5.88
CA GLU A 110 8.72 -21.66 -5.11
C GLU A 110 7.64 -20.65 -5.51
N ASP A 111 7.25 -19.78 -4.59
CA ASP A 111 6.27 -18.73 -4.87
C ASP A 111 6.88 -17.68 -5.81
N MET A 112 6.21 -17.42 -6.95
CA MET A 112 6.64 -16.42 -7.91
C MET A 112 6.02 -15.06 -7.58
N ILE A 113 6.81 -13.99 -7.55
CA ILE A 113 6.28 -12.62 -7.44
C ILE A 113 5.59 -12.25 -8.75
N VAL A 114 4.30 -11.97 -8.69
CA VAL A 114 3.46 -11.55 -9.82
C VAL A 114 2.88 -10.14 -9.65
N GLY A 115 3.23 -9.46 -8.55
CA GLY A 115 2.89 -8.06 -8.34
C GLY A 115 3.61 -7.46 -7.15
N TYR A 116 3.74 -6.14 -7.18
CA TYR A 116 4.35 -5.33 -6.13
C TYR A 116 3.45 -4.14 -5.84
N ALA A 117 3.33 -3.78 -4.56
CA ALA A 117 2.58 -2.63 -4.11
C ALA A 117 3.28 -1.90 -2.98
N PHE A 118 2.94 -0.64 -2.80
CA PHE A 118 3.43 0.14 -1.68
C PHE A 118 2.35 1.06 -1.10
N MET A 119 2.55 1.40 0.17
CA MET A 119 1.86 2.46 0.89
C MET A 119 2.89 3.34 1.58
N ARG A 120 2.96 4.61 1.17
CA ARG A 120 3.70 5.64 1.89
C ARG A 120 2.74 6.33 2.86
N SER A 121 2.89 6.02 4.13
CA SER A 121 2.00 6.45 5.21
C SER A 121 2.58 7.61 6.01
N PHE A 122 1.68 8.42 6.56
CA PHE A 122 2.01 9.65 7.27
C PHE A 122 1.27 9.69 8.61
N VAL A 123 1.92 10.29 9.61
CA VAL A 123 1.40 10.43 10.98
C VAL A 123 0.05 11.15 11.02
N ASN A 124 -0.24 12.00 10.04
CA ASN A 124 -1.53 12.70 9.92
C ASN A 124 -2.69 11.81 9.45
N GLY A 125 -2.51 10.48 9.41
CA GLY A 125 -3.54 9.52 8.98
C GLY A 125 -3.77 9.51 7.48
N SER A 126 -2.78 9.91 6.68
CA SER A 126 -2.85 9.85 5.21
C SER A 126 -1.89 8.79 4.68
N ALA A 127 -2.24 8.12 3.59
CA ALA A 127 -1.34 7.22 2.88
C ALA A 127 -1.47 7.36 1.36
N TYR A 128 -0.33 7.33 0.68
CA TYR A 128 -0.27 7.32 -0.78
C TYR A 128 0.10 5.93 -1.25
N ARG A 129 -0.64 5.40 -2.21
CA ARG A 129 -0.45 4.03 -2.68
C ARG A 129 -0.18 3.94 -4.16
N GLY A 130 0.51 2.88 -4.53
CA GLY A 130 0.70 2.47 -5.92
C GLY A 130 0.97 0.98 -6.01
N TYR A 131 0.84 0.44 -7.21
CA TYR A 131 1.18 -0.94 -7.50
C TYR A 131 1.57 -1.12 -8.95
N ILE A 132 2.27 -2.22 -9.21
CA ILE A 132 2.59 -2.76 -10.52
C ILE A 132 2.30 -4.27 -10.50
N VAL A 133 1.82 -4.79 -11.62
CA VAL A 133 1.53 -6.22 -11.80
C VAL A 133 2.39 -6.76 -12.92
N ASP A 134 2.76 -8.04 -12.83
CA ASP A 134 3.55 -8.68 -13.88
C ASP A 134 2.84 -8.58 -15.23
N ALA A 135 3.59 -8.15 -16.26
CA ALA A 135 3.06 -8.00 -17.60
C ALA A 135 2.58 -9.33 -18.20
N GLY A 136 3.23 -10.45 -17.89
CA GLY A 136 2.83 -11.80 -18.29
C GLY A 136 1.57 -12.32 -17.60
N HIS A 137 1.14 -11.66 -16.51
CA HIS A 137 -0.05 -12.02 -15.73
C HIS A 137 -1.21 -11.03 -15.90
N ARG A 138 -1.14 -10.14 -16.90
CA ARG A 138 -2.25 -9.22 -17.22
C ARG A 138 -3.52 -10.01 -17.58
N GLY A 139 -4.68 -9.42 -17.26
CA GLY A 139 -5.99 -10.05 -17.51
C GLY A 139 -6.44 -11.03 -16.42
N LYS A 140 -5.59 -11.38 -15.45
CA LYS A 140 -5.95 -12.25 -14.30
C LYS A 140 -6.50 -11.49 -13.08
N ASP A 141 -6.97 -10.25 -13.27
CA ASP A 141 -7.48 -9.39 -12.19
C ASP A 141 -6.52 -9.13 -11.00
N LEU A 142 -5.21 -9.37 -11.16
CA LEU A 142 -4.21 -9.17 -10.10
C LEU A 142 -4.22 -7.76 -9.51
N ALA A 143 -4.46 -6.74 -10.35
CA ALA A 143 -4.57 -5.36 -9.90
C ALA A 143 -5.77 -5.13 -8.96
N LYS A 144 -6.88 -5.86 -9.15
CA LYS A 144 -8.03 -5.82 -8.24
C LYS A 144 -7.70 -6.55 -6.93
N ILE A 145 -6.99 -7.68 -6.99
CA ILE A 145 -6.52 -8.41 -5.81
C ILE A 145 -5.65 -7.49 -4.93
N ILE A 146 -4.64 -6.85 -5.54
CA ILE A 146 -3.79 -5.86 -4.86
C ILE A 146 -4.63 -4.71 -4.31
N GLY A 147 -5.53 -4.14 -5.12
CA GLY A 147 -6.40 -3.04 -4.69
C GLY A 147 -7.23 -3.38 -3.45
N LYS A 148 -7.82 -4.58 -3.39
CA LYS A 148 -8.55 -5.09 -2.22
C LYS A 148 -7.66 -5.26 -1.00
N GLY A 149 -6.45 -5.79 -1.17
CA GLY A 149 -5.46 -5.86 -0.09
C GLY A 149 -5.15 -4.48 0.48
N LEU A 150 -4.78 -3.54 -0.38
CA LEU A 150 -4.44 -2.17 0.03
C LEU A 150 -5.61 -1.44 0.69
N ASN A 151 -6.85 -1.68 0.25
CA ASN A 151 -8.04 -1.15 0.93
C ASN A 151 -8.14 -1.69 2.36
N ARG A 152 -8.03 -3.01 2.56
CA ARG A 152 -8.08 -3.63 3.90
C ARG A 152 -7.00 -3.08 4.83
N VAL A 153 -5.79 -2.88 4.33
CA VAL A 153 -4.71 -2.24 5.13
C VAL A 153 -5.06 -0.80 5.46
N GLY A 154 -5.55 -0.02 4.50
CA GLY A 154 -6.01 1.35 4.72
C GLY A 154 -7.10 1.42 5.78
N ASP A 155 -8.10 0.54 5.70
CA ASP A 155 -9.23 0.47 6.62
C ASP A 155 -8.79 0.00 8.02
N ALA A 156 -7.89 -0.99 8.12
CA ALA A 156 -7.36 -1.51 9.39
C ALA A 156 -6.51 -0.47 10.15
N LEU A 157 -5.83 0.40 9.41
CA LEU A 157 -4.98 1.46 9.96
C LEU A 157 -5.71 2.82 10.06
N ASP A 158 -7.00 2.88 9.71
CA ASP A 158 -7.79 4.13 9.62
C ASP A 158 -7.09 5.24 8.79
N LEU A 159 -6.50 4.86 7.65
CA LEU A 159 -5.75 5.76 6.78
C LEU A 159 -6.61 6.30 5.65
N LYS A 160 -6.52 7.62 5.43
CA LYS A 160 -7.05 8.28 4.24
C LYS A 160 -6.16 7.92 3.04
N MET A 161 -6.70 7.13 2.13
CA MET A 161 -5.97 6.59 0.98
C MET A 161 -5.99 7.55 -0.21
N TYR A 162 -4.81 7.83 -0.77
CA TYR A 162 -4.61 8.68 -1.93
C TYR A 162 -3.81 7.97 -3.03
N LYS A 163 -4.05 8.37 -4.27
CA LYS A 163 -3.29 7.91 -5.44
C LYS A 163 -3.22 9.03 -6.48
N SER A 164 -2.11 9.11 -7.19
CA SER A 164 -2.02 9.91 -8.42
C SER A 164 -2.27 8.99 -9.60
N ILE A 165 -3.16 9.37 -10.51
CA ILE A 165 -3.50 8.58 -11.69
C ILE A 165 -3.41 9.47 -12.92
N SER A 166 -2.52 9.14 -13.85
CA SER A 166 -2.50 9.78 -15.16
C SER A 166 -3.83 9.53 -15.88
N PRO A 167 -4.45 10.56 -16.50
CA PRO A 167 -5.63 10.40 -17.34
C PRO A 167 -5.44 9.37 -18.48
N GLU A 168 -4.20 9.19 -18.93
CA GLU A 168 -3.84 8.23 -19.98
C GLU A 168 -3.81 6.78 -19.46
N ASN A 169 -3.67 6.58 -18.14
CA ASN A 169 -3.67 5.27 -17.52
C ASN A 169 -5.11 4.79 -17.21
N ILE A 170 -5.87 4.55 -18.28
CA ILE A 170 -7.27 4.11 -18.23
C ILE A 170 -7.43 2.82 -17.42
N ALA A 171 -6.48 1.90 -17.51
CA ALA A 171 -6.51 0.64 -16.77
C ALA A 171 -6.45 0.87 -15.24
N SER A 172 -5.51 1.71 -14.78
CA SER A 172 -5.38 2.08 -13.37
C SER A 172 -6.61 2.82 -12.85
N MET A 173 -7.19 3.72 -13.66
CA MET A 173 -8.43 4.42 -13.32
C MET A 173 -9.60 3.44 -13.14
N LYS A 174 -9.83 2.54 -14.12
CA LYS A 174 -10.91 1.55 -14.07
C LYS A 174 -10.81 0.62 -12.86
N VAL A 175 -9.61 0.11 -12.56
CA VAL A 175 -9.40 -0.74 -11.37
C VAL A 175 -9.68 0.06 -10.10
N THR A 176 -9.21 1.31 -10.02
CA THR A 176 -9.45 2.16 -8.85
C THR A 176 -10.94 2.43 -8.65
N GLN A 177 -11.68 2.76 -9.71
CA GLN A 177 -13.14 2.97 -9.66
C GLN A 177 -13.92 1.68 -9.35
N ALA A 178 -13.41 0.52 -9.76
CA ALA A 178 -14.04 -0.76 -9.42
C ALA A 178 -13.91 -1.07 -7.93
N MET A 179 -12.74 -0.79 -7.33
CA MET A 179 -12.44 -1.14 -5.95
C MET A 179 -12.79 -0.04 -4.94
N CYS A 180 -12.94 1.20 -5.39
CA CYS A 180 -13.14 2.36 -4.55
C CYS A 180 -14.18 3.31 -5.12
N ASP A 181 -14.85 4.03 -4.23
CA ASP A 181 -15.41 5.34 -4.56
C ASP A 181 -14.24 6.32 -4.63
N ILE A 182 -14.26 7.16 -5.66
CA ILE A 182 -13.17 8.10 -5.92
C ILE A 182 -13.65 9.53 -5.83
N GLU A 183 -12.86 10.37 -5.20
CA GLU A 183 -13.01 11.81 -5.19
C GLU A 183 -11.76 12.40 -5.86
N ILE A 184 -11.93 13.12 -6.97
CA ILE A 184 -10.83 13.81 -7.64
C ILE A 184 -10.61 15.13 -6.89
N LEU A 185 -9.45 15.26 -6.22
CA LEU A 185 -9.15 16.42 -5.40
C LEU A 185 -8.57 17.57 -6.20
N LYS A 186 -7.68 17.26 -7.15
CA LYS A 186 -7.05 18.23 -8.05
C LYS A 186 -6.28 17.55 -9.17
N THR A 187 -6.00 18.30 -10.22
CA THR A 187 -4.98 17.96 -11.21
C THR A 187 -3.62 18.46 -10.74
N LEU A 188 -2.60 17.59 -10.80
CA LEU A 188 -1.22 17.89 -10.47
C LEU A 188 -0.54 18.59 -11.66
N SER A 189 0.61 19.21 -11.42
CA SER A 189 1.36 19.96 -12.46
C SER A 189 1.81 19.10 -13.63
N ASN A 190 1.94 17.78 -13.43
CA ASN A 190 2.28 16.81 -14.47
C ASN A 190 1.05 16.28 -15.23
N GLY A 191 -0.16 16.81 -14.96
CA GLY A 191 -1.41 16.38 -15.59
C GLY A 191 -2.12 15.21 -14.88
N ASP A 192 -1.49 14.57 -13.88
CA ASP A 192 -2.12 13.48 -13.13
C ASP A 192 -3.28 13.97 -12.26
N CYS A 193 -4.30 13.14 -12.09
CA CYS A 193 -5.36 13.38 -11.12
C CYS A 193 -4.92 12.85 -9.75
N LEU A 194 -4.86 13.73 -8.74
CA LEU A 194 -4.81 13.30 -7.34
C LEU A 194 -6.21 12.87 -6.90
N VAL A 195 -6.36 11.60 -6.58
CA VAL A 195 -7.63 11.01 -6.16
C VAL A 195 -7.55 10.53 -4.72
N ARG A 196 -8.61 10.80 -3.96
CA ARG A 196 -8.89 10.12 -2.70
C ARG A 196 -9.69 8.86 -3.01
N CYS A 197 -9.26 7.74 -2.44
CA CYS A 197 -9.88 6.43 -2.63
C CYS A 197 -10.59 6.03 -1.34
N MET A 198 -11.89 5.73 -1.42
CA MET A 198 -12.69 5.23 -0.31
C MET A 198 -13.06 3.78 -0.61
N SER A 199 -12.74 2.86 0.29
CA SER A 199 -13.02 1.43 0.11
C SER A 199 -14.51 1.19 -0.11
N LYS A 200 -14.87 0.42 -1.15
CA LYS A 200 -16.26 0.00 -1.40
C LYS A 200 -16.67 -1.22 -0.59
N ASP A 201 -15.70 -2.02 -0.16
CA ASP A 201 -16.00 -3.26 0.54
C ASP A 201 -16.23 -2.97 2.03
N VAL A 202 -17.48 -3.16 2.44
CA VAL A 202 -17.98 -3.05 3.80
C VAL A 202 -17.90 -4.43 4.46
N ARG A 203 -16.70 -4.99 4.70
CA ARG A 203 -16.58 -6.35 5.29
C ARG A 203 -15.35 -6.56 6.18
N ASN A 204 -15.62 -7.22 7.31
CA ASN A 204 -14.74 -7.96 8.24
C ASN A 204 -13.24 -7.63 8.16
N VAL A 205 -12.88 -6.41 8.56
CA VAL A 205 -11.47 -6.08 8.79
C VAL A 205 -11.07 -6.70 10.13
N LYS A 206 -10.01 -7.51 10.13
CA LYS A 206 -9.31 -7.91 11.36
C LYS A 206 -8.55 -6.70 11.88
N ILE A 207 -9.05 -6.09 12.95
CA ILE A 207 -8.37 -5.00 13.63
C ILE A 207 -7.85 -5.54 14.94
N TYR A 208 -6.58 -5.25 15.22
CA TYR A 208 -5.92 -5.66 16.45
C TYR A 208 -5.89 -4.46 17.39
N ASN A 209 -6.40 -4.62 18.61
CA ASN A 209 -6.36 -3.53 19.58
C ASN A 209 -4.96 -3.38 20.22
N ARG A 210 -4.84 -2.40 21.13
CA ARG A 210 -3.62 -2.16 21.93
C ARG A 210 -3.21 -3.35 22.83
N GLU A 211 -3.93 -4.46 22.88
CA GLU A 211 -3.58 -5.66 23.64
C GLU A 211 -3.28 -6.86 22.73
N GLY A 212 -3.27 -6.67 21.40
CA GLY A 212 -3.06 -7.75 20.43
C GLY A 212 -4.29 -8.64 20.21
N LYS A 213 -5.46 -8.25 20.73
CA LYS A 213 -6.71 -8.98 20.51
C LYS A 213 -7.25 -8.66 19.12
N CYS A 214 -7.53 -9.71 18.34
CA CYS A 214 -8.14 -9.63 17.02
C CYS A 214 -9.66 -9.44 17.15
N TYR A 215 -10.18 -8.41 16.50
CA TYR A 215 -11.60 -8.16 16.37
C TYR A 215 -11.97 -8.16 14.90
N PHE A 216 -13.09 -8.78 14.57
CA PHE A 216 -13.71 -8.64 13.26
C PHE A 216 -14.67 -7.45 13.30
N PHE A 217 -14.41 -6.46 12.46
CA PHE A 217 -15.29 -5.30 12.31
C PHE A 217 -15.99 -5.31 10.96
N LEU A 218 -17.32 -5.26 10.99
CA LEU A 218 -18.14 -4.92 9.84
C LEU A 218 -18.21 -3.39 9.76
N VAL A 219 -17.41 -2.76 8.88
CA VAL A 219 -17.41 -1.29 8.73
C VAL A 219 -18.57 -0.87 7.83
N VAL A 220 -19.77 -0.73 8.40
CA VAL A 220 -20.94 -0.17 7.69
C VAL A 220 -21.04 1.33 7.99
N ASN A 221 -20.92 2.18 6.96
CA ASN A 221 -21.19 3.62 7.02
C ASN A 221 -20.60 4.35 8.24
N GLN A 222 -19.27 4.42 8.32
CA GLN A 222 -18.50 5.25 9.28
C GLN A 222 -18.77 4.99 10.78
N ALA A 223 -19.50 3.92 11.14
CA ALA A 223 -19.67 3.49 12.52
C ALA A 223 -18.97 2.15 12.74
N VAL A 224 -17.82 2.19 13.44
CA VAL A 224 -17.11 0.98 13.88
C VAL A 224 -17.83 0.44 15.11
N THR A 225 -18.57 -0.66 14.97
CA THR A 225 -19.17 -1.37 16.11
C THR A 225 -18.48 -2.73 16.30
N PRO A 226 -17.87 -3.02 17.47
CA PRO A 226 -17.24 -4.30 17.72
C PRO A 226 -18.31 -5.39 17.82
N GLN A 227 -18.25 -6.40 16.96
CA GLN A 227 -19.24 -7.48 17.00
C GLN A 227 -18.86 -8.60 17.96
N PHE A 228 -17.62 -9.09 18.01
CA PHE A 228 -17.24 -10.18 18.94
C PHE A 228 -15.74 -10.19 19.32
N GLU A 229 -15.44 -10.43 20.60
CA GLU A 229 -14.11 -10.81 21.10
C GLU A 229 -13.99 -12.34 20.96
N LEU A 230 -13.17 -12.84 20.02
CA LEU A 230 -12.87 -14.27 19.96
C LEU A 230 -11.86 -14.60 21.06
N ARG A 231 -12.35 -15.16 22.17
CA ARG A 231 -11.52 -15.90 23.11
C ARG A 231 -11.20 -17.26 22.48
N TYR A 232 -9.99 -17.42 21.96
CA TYR A 232 -9.48 -18.76 21.69
C TYR A 232 -9.32 -19.47 23.04
N ALA A 233 -10.12 -20.52 23.27
CA ALA A 233 -9.84 -21.50 24.30
C ALA A 233 -8.58 -22.27 23.88
N ALA A 234 -7.67 -22.44 24.84
CA ALA A 234 -6.36 -23.08 24.69
C ALA A 234 -6.42 -24.50 24.13
#